data_AF-A0A2E8PAQ6-F1
#
_entry.id   AF-A0A2E8PAQ6-F1
#
_cell.length_a   1.000
_cell.length_b   1.000
_cell.length_c   1.000
_cell.angle_alpha   90.00
_cell.angle_beta   90.00
_cell.angle_gamma   90.00
#
_symmetry.space_group_name_H-M   'P 1'
#
loop_
_entity.id
_entity.type
_entity.pdbx_description
1 polymer ?
#
loop_
_entity_poly.entity_id
_entity_poly.type
_entity_poly.pdbx_seq_one_letter_code
_entity_poly.pdbx_strand_id
1 'polypeptide(L)'
;GLKLEKSRGVKKSSFDDTVERSLRGANLWDEVKDRLDRPGAGLSGGQQQRLCIARAIAVEPEVLLMDEPCSALDPISTLAIEDLIHDLKNQYTIIIVTHNMQQAARVSDETAFFNLESVGEPGRLIEVGSTTDIFSQPKHQQTEDYISGRFG
;
A
#
# COMPACT_ATOMS: atom_id res chain seq x y z
N GLY A 1 -7.89 13.41 -3.96
CA GLY A 1 -8.05 12.91 -5.34
C GLY A 1 -8.29 14.08 -6.26
N LEU A 2 -7.70 14.09 -7.47
CA LEU A 2 -7.95 15.10 -8.50
C LEU A 2 -9.45 15.36 -8.58
N LYS A 3 -9.87 16.58 -8.19
CA LYS A 3 -11.29 16.94 -8.22
C LYS A 3 -11.76 16.90 -9.68
N LEU A 4 -12.63 15.95 -9.98
CA LEU A 4 -13.50 15.93 -11.16
C LEU A 4 -14.56 17.03 -11.09
N GLU A 5 -14.20 18.24 -10.62
CA GLU A 5 -14.96 19.40 -11.05
C GLU A 5 -14.48 19.68 -12.46
N LYS A 6 -15.43 19.84 -13.39
CA LYS A 6 -15.23 20.35 -14.74
C LYS A 6 -14.58 21.73 -14.65
N SER A 7 -13.30 21.75 -14.31
CA SER A 7 -12.44 22.91 -14.21
C SER A 7 -12.09 23.25 -15.65
N ARG A 8 -12.84 24.22 -16.16
CA ARG A 8 -12.50 25.01 -17.35
C ARG A 8 -11.04 25.45 -17.23
N GLY A 9 -10.08 24.67 -17.74
CA GLY A 9 -8.67 25.05 -17.70
C GLY A 9 -7.64 23.92 -17.84
N VAL A 10 -7.95 22.68 -17.45
CA VAL A 10 -6.98 21.57 -17.66
C VAL A 10 -7.02 21.15 -19.12
N LYS A 11 -5.92 21.39 -19.86
CA LYS A 11 -5.79 20.92 -21.24
C LYS A 11 -5.88 19.39 -21.24
N LYS A 12 -6.65 18.82 -22.17
CA LYS A 12 -6.84 17.36 -22.31
C LYS A 12 -5.51 16.59 -22.32
N SER A 13 -4.48 17.14 -22.95
CA SER A 13 -3.13 16.58 -22.94
C SER A 13 -2.56 16.39 -21.53
N SER A 14 -2.70 17.38 -20.65
CA SER A 14 -2.19 17.32 -19.26
C SER A 14 -2.91 16.27 -18.42
N PHE A 15 -4.19 15.99 -18.73
CA PHE A 15 -4.93 14.93 -18.07
C PHE A 15 -4.46 13.55 -18.54
N ASP A 16 -4.33 13.37 -19.85
CA ASP A 16 -3.84 12.12 -20.45
C ASP A 16 -2.40 11.81 -19.97
N ASP A 17 -1.53 12.83 -19.88
CA ASP A 17 -0.17 12.71 -19.34
C ASP A 17 -0.16 12.26 -17.87
N THR A 18 -1.10 12.77 -17.06
CA THR A 18 -1.22 12.39 -15.64
C THR A 18 -1.70 10.95 -15.51
N VAL A 19 -2.67 10.54 -16.33
CA VAL A 19 -3.16 9.16 -16.37
C VAL A 19 -2.03 8.21 -16.79
N GLU A 20 -1.31 8.50 -17.86
CA GLU A 20 -0.20 7.66 -18.30
C GLU A 20 0.90 7.60 -17.23
N ARG A 21 1.34 8.73 -16.68
CA ARG A 21 2.36 8.79 -15.63
C ARG A 21 1.97 7.97 -14.41
N SER A 22 0.73 8.10 -13.93
CA SER A 22 0.25 7.37 -12.75
C SER A 22 0.08 5.87 -13.00
N LEU A 23 -0.38 5.46 -14.19
CA LEU A 23 -0.47 4.05 -14.57
C LEU A 23 0.92 3.42 -14.75
N ARG A 24 1.89 4.18 -15.27
CA ARG A 24 3.30 3.75 -15.34
C ARG A 24 3.91 3.64 -13.95
N GLY A 25 3.67 4.64 -13.09
CA GLY A 25 4.15 4.63 -11.71
C GLY A 25 3.57 3.50 -10.87
N ALA A 26 2.43 2.93 -11.27
CA ALA A 26 1.85 1.73 -10.65
C ALA A 26 2.16 0.42 -11.41
N ASN A 27 3.11 0.41 -12.34
CA ASN A 27 3.46 -0.73 -13.19
C ASN A 27 2.25 -1.38 -13.89
N LEU A 28 1.25 -0.60 -14.30
CA LEU A 28 -0.01 -1.09 -14.89
C LEU A 28 -0.19 -0.70 -16.36
N TRP A 29 0.53 0.31 -16.85
CA TRP A 29 0.34 0.90 -18.18
C TRP A 29 0.26 -0.12 -19.32
N ASP A 30 1.25 -1.01 -19.43
CA ASP A 30 1.32 -1.95 -20.56
C ASP A 30 0.19 -2.98 -20.58
N GLU A 31 -0.48 -3.20 -19.44
CA GLU A 31 -1.61 -4.12 -19.32
C GLU A 31 -2.95 -3.45 -19.67
N VAL A 32 -3.05 -2.12 -19.61
CA VAL A 32 -4.32 -1.40 -19.73
C VAL A 32 -4.37 -0.32 -20.80
N LYS A 33 -3.25 0.05 -21.42
CA LYS A 33 -3.16 1.14 -22.42
C LYS A 33 -4.14 1.02 -23.58
N ASP A 34 -4.45 -0.22 -24.01
CA ASP A 34 -5.35 -0.49 -25.13
C ASP A 34 -6.84 -0.60 -24.71
N ARG A 35 -7.15 -0.35 -23.43
CA ARG A 35 -8.49 -0.54 -22.84
C ARG A 35 -8.82 0.51 -21.77
N LEU A 36 -8.31 1.73 -21.90
CA LEU A 36 -8.51 2.84 -20.93
C LEU A 36 -9.99 3.28 -20.80
N ASP A 37 -10.81 2.99 -21.80
CA ASP A 37 -12.25 3.27 -21.84
C ASP A 37 -13.11 2.16 -21.21
N ARG A 38 -12.51 1.03 -20.83
CA ARG A 38 -13.23 -0.11 -20.26
C ARG A 38 -13.40 -0.01 -18.74
N PRO A 39 -14.48 -0.57 -18.17
CA PRO A 39 -14.64 -0.63 -16.73
C PRO A 39 -13.50 -1.38 -16.03
N GLY A 40 -13.00 -0.83 -14.91
CA GLY A 40 -11.97 -1.45 -14.08
C GLY A 40 -12.40 -2.77 -13.41
N ALA A 41 -13.71 -3.04 -13.33
CA ALA A 41 -14.24 -4.30 -12.78
C ALA A 41 -13.80 -5.56 -13.56
N GLY A 42 -13.38 -5.41 -14.81
CA GLY A 42 -12.84 -6.50 -15.62
C GLY A 42 -11.32 -6.71 -15.47
N LEU A 43 -10.69 -6.13 -14.45
CA LEU A 43 -9.28 -6.34 -14.11
C LEU A 43 -9.15 -7.44 -13.03
N SER A 44 -8.02 -8.12 -12.96
CA SER A 44 -7.70 -9.03 -11.85
C SER A 44 -7.59 -8.26 -10.52
N GLY A 45 -7.68 -8.95 -9.38
CA GLY A 45 -7.54 -8.30 -8.07
C GLY A 45 -6.27 -7.46 -7.94
N GLY A 46 -5.11 -8.02 -8.34
CA GLY A 46 -3.83 -7.29 -8.32
C GLY A 46 -3.79 -6.10 -9.29
N GLN A 47 -4.43 -6.20 -10.45
CA GLN A 47 -4.56 -5.07 -11.38
C GLN A 47 -5.47 -3.96 -10.84
N GLN A 48 -6.59 -4.34 -10.20
CA GLN A 48 -7.48 -3.37 -9.54
C GLN A 48 -6.75 -2.64 -8.42
N GLN A 49 -5.93 -3.36 -7.65
CA GLN A 49 -5.13 -2.77 -6.59
C GLN A 49 -4.08 -1.80 -7.13
N ARG A 50 -3.34 -2.18 -8.18
CA ARG A 50 -2.42 -1.26 -8.88
C ARG A 50 -3.15 -0.04 -9.44
N LEU A 51 -4.37 -0.20 -9.96
CA LEU A 51 -5.18 0.93 -10.42
C LEU A 51 -5.58 1.86 -9.26
N CYS A 52 -5.91 1.31 -8.09
CA CYS A 52 -6.15 2.09 -6.88
C CYS A 52 -4.90 2.89 -6.46
N ILE A 53 -3.72 2.27 -6.51
CA ILE A 53 -2.43 2.93 -6.22
C ILE A 53 -2.16 4.03 -7.26
N ALA A 54 -2.33 3.75 -8.55
CA ALA A 54 -2.19 4.73 -9.64
C ALA A 54 -3.05 5.97 -9.36
N ARG A 55 -4.32 5.76 -8.98
CA ARG A 55 -5.24 6.85 -8.63
C ARG A 55 -4.75 7.66 -7.42
N ALA A 56 -4.11 7.02 -6.44
CA ALA A 56 -3.58 7.69 -5.26
C ALA A 56 -2.34 8.54 -5.60
N ILE A 57 -1.41 8.02 -6.42
CA ILE A 57 -0.18 8.72 -6.80
C ILE A 57 -0.38 9.76 -7.91
N ALA A 58 -1.50 9.73 -8.62
CA ALA A 58 -1.83 10.70 -9.67
C ALA A 58 -1.84 12.16 -9.18
N VAL A 59 -2.10 12.38 -7.89
CA VAL A 59 -2.04 13.71 -7.25
C VAL A 59 -0.68 14.05 -6.64
N GLU A 60 0.33 13.19 -6.80
CA GLU A 60 1.68 13.37 -6.27
C GLU A 60 1.68 13.73 -4.76
N PRO A 61 1.10 12.87 -3.90
CA PRO A 61 0.99 13.18 -2.48
C PRO A 61 2.37 13.16 -1.81
N GLU A 62 2.53 13.83 -0.67
CA GLU A 62 3.74 13.68 0.17
C GLU A 62 3.70 12.37 0.97
N VAL A 63 2.48 11.93 1.35
CA VAL A 63 2.23 10.73 2.15
C VAL A 63 1.19 9.84 1.47
N LEU A 64 1.51 8.55 1.32
CA LEU A 64 0.65 7.51 0.78
C LEU A 64 0.25 6.53 1.89
N LEU A 65 -1.04 6.53 2.23
CA LEU A 65 -1.62 5.60 3.19
C LEU A 65 -2.14 4.35 2.46
N MET A 66 -1.74 3.18 2.94
CA MET A 66 -2.18 1.90 2.40
C MET A 66 -2.79 1.04 3.50
N ASP A 67 -4.08 0.77 3.39
CA ASP A 67 -4.80 -0.11 4.32
C ASP A 67 -4.90 -1.52 3.70
N GLU A 68 -4.20 -2.47 4.30
CA GLU A 68 -4.08 -3.88 3.88
C GLU A 68 -3.88 -4.08 2.36
N PRO A 69 -2.79 -3.55 1.77
CA PRO A 69 -2.68 -3.40 0.32
C PRO A 69 -2.60 -4.72 -0.45
N CYS A 70 -2.38 -5.85 0.23
CA CYS A 70 -2.29 -7.17 -0.39
C CYS A 70 -3.35 -8.15 0.13
N SER A 71 -4.35 -7.66 0.86
CA SER A 71 -5.46 -8.51 1.31
C SER A 71 -6.21 -9.09 0.09
N ALA A 72 -6.58 -10.37 0.19
CA ALA A 72 -7.29 -11.10 -0.87
C ALA A 72 -6.58 -11.21 -2.24
N LEU A 73 -5.26 -10.97 -2.30
CA LEU A 73 -4.45 -11.20 -3.50
C LEU A 73 -3.82 -12.60 -3.49
N ASP A 74 -3.61 -13.15 -4.69
CA ASP A 74 -2.78 -14.34 -4.86
C ASP A 74 -1.29 -14.01 -4.65
N PRO A 75 -0.42 -15.00 -4.35
CA PRO A 75 0.99 -14.75 -4.05
C PRO A 75 1.77 -13.99 -5.12
N ILE A 76 1.44 -14.19 -6.40
CA ILE A 76 2.13 -13.51 -7.52
C ILE A 76 1.73 -12.03 -7.52
N SER A 77 0.43 -11.75 -7.37
CA SER A 77 -0.08 -10.38 -7.25
C SER A 77 0.48 -9.68 -6.01
N THR A 78 0.60 -10.37 -4.87
CA THR A 78 1.21 -9.82 -3.65
C THR A 78 2.63 -9.35 -3.91
N LEU A 79 3.49 -10.19 -4.50
CA LEU A 79 4.87 -9.84 -4.81
C LEU A 79 4.94 -8.61 -5.74
N ALA A 80 4.10 -8.55 -6.76
CA ALA A 80 4.06 -7.40 -7.67
C ALA A 80 3.68 -6.08 -6.97
N ILE A 81 2.80 -6.14 -5.96
CA ILE A 81 2.46 -4.96 -5.14
C ILE A 81 3.60 -4.61 -4.18
N GLU A 82 4.28 -5.60 -3.59
CA GLU A 82 5.43 -5.37 -2.71
C GLU A 82 6.60 -4.73 -3.48
N ASP A 83 6.91 -5.21 -4.68
CA ASP A 83 7.90 -4.61 -5.58
C ASP A 83 7.52 -3.16 -5.92
N LEU A 84 6.25 -2.91 -6.22
CA LEU A 84 5.74 -1.56 -6.47
C LEU A 84 5.90 -0.65 -5.25
N ILE A 85 5.66 -1.15 -4.02
CA ILE A 85 5.86 -0.39 -2.79
C ILE A 85 7.36 -0.03 -2.63
N HIS A 86 8.26 -0.95 -2.95
CA HIS A 86 9.71 -0.71 -2.94
C HIS A 86 10.16 0.36 -3.93
N ASP A 87 9.50 0.44 -5.10
CA ASP A 87 9.77 1.51 -6.06
C ASP A 87 9.24 2.86 -5.53
N LEU A 88 7.99 2.86 -5.06
CA LEU A 88 7.28 4.07 -4.63
C LEU A 88 7.87 4.72 -3.37
N LYS A 89 8.44 3.95 -2.44
CA LYS A 89 9.05 4.52 -1.21
C LYS A 89 10.22 5.46 -1.49
N ASN A 90 10.83 5.39 -2.68
CA ASN A 90 11.87 6.33 -3.08
C ASN A 90 11.33 7.72 -3.43
N GLN A 91 10.02 7.83 -3.65
CA GLN A 91 9.34 9.07 -4.08
C GLN A 91 8.34 9.57 -3.03
N TYR A 92 7.81 8.67 -2.20
CA TYR A 92 6.70 8.94 -1.28
C TYR A 92 7.01 8.44 0.13
N THR A 93 6.49 9.14 1.14
CA THR A 93 6.40 8.55 2.49
C THR A 93 5.22 7.59 2.51
N ILE A 94 5.45 6.32 2.81
CA ILE A 94 4.40 5.29 2.78
C ILE A 94 4.10 4.83 4.21
N ILE A 95 2.82 4.82 4.58
CA ILE A 95 2.34 4.22 5.84
C ILE A 95 1.42 3.06 5.47
N ILE A 96 1.77 1.87 5.93
CA ILE A 96 1.04 0.64 5.66
C ILE A 96 0.43 0.12 6.95
N VAL A 97 -0.87 -0.18 6.92
CA VAL A 97 -1.56 -0.96 7.95
C VAL A 97 -1.75 -2.36 7.41
N THR A 98 -1.28 -3.38 8.13
CA THR A 98 -1.40 -4.77 7.68
C THR A 98 -1.35 -5.73 8.86
N HIS A 99 -2.11 -6.82 8.78
CA HIS A 99 -1.97 -7.98 9.66
C HIS A 99 -1.02 -9.05 9.09
N ASN A 100 -0.52 -8.86 7.86
CA ASN A 100 0.43 -9.77 7.24
C ASN A 100 1.85 -9.44 7.72
N MET A 101 2.30 -10.17 8.72
CA MET A 101 3.61 -10.00 9.33
C MET A 101 4.76 -10.21 8.35
N GLN A 102 4.61 -11.16 7.42
CA GLN A 102 5.64 -11.41 6.42
C GLN A 102 5.75 -10.27 5.40
N GLN A 103 4.62 -9.65 5.05
CA GLN A 103 4.62 -8.44 4.23
C GLN A 103 5.31 -7.30 4.97
N ALA A 104 4.90 -7.01 6.21
CA ALA A 104 5.49 -5.94 7.02
C ALA A 104 7.01 -6.12 7.15
N ALA A 105 7.49 -7.34 7.37
CA ALA A 105 8.91 -7.65 7.44
C ALA A 105 9.67 -7.44 6.12
N ARG A 106 9.01 -7.58 4.96
CA ARG A 106 9.63 -7.42 3.63
C ARG A 106 9.67 -5.97 3.15
N VAL A 107 8.59 -5.21 3.35
CA VAL A 107 8.43 -3.90 2.70
C VAL A 107 8.74 -2.69 3.58
N SER A 108 8.71 -2.85 4.91
CA SER A 108 8.84 -1.74 5.85
C SER A 108 10.28 -1.49 6.28
N ASP A 109 10.61 -0.21 6.52
CA ASP A 109 11.88 0.19 7.17
C ASP A 109 11.74 0.24 8.70
N GLU A 110 10.62 0.78 9.16
CA GLU A 110 10.23 0.85 10.57
C GLU A 110 8.89 0.14 10.77
N THR A 111 8.69 -0.43 11.95
CA THR A 111 7.44 -1.11 12.30
C THR A 111 6.95 -0.64 13.66
N ALA A 112 5.65 -0.35 13.69
CA ALA A 112 4.91 0.02 14.87
C ALA A 112 3.87 -1.08 15.17
N PHE A 113 4.03 -1.76 16.29
CA PHE A 113 3.12 -2.82 16.73
C PHE A 113 2.01 -2.25 17.60
N PHE A 114 0.77 -2.42 17.17
CA PHE A 114 -0.42 -2.07 17.93
C PHE A 114 -1.11 -3.34 18.44
N ASN A 115 -1.54 -3.32 19.69
CA ASN A 115 -2.31 -4.42 20.28
C ASN A 115 -3.48 -3.91 21.12
N LEU A 116 -4.50 -4.74 21.29
CA LEU A 116 -5.62 -4.49 22.20
C LEU A 116 -5.30 -5.17 23.53
N GLU A 117 -5.29 -4.40 24.62
CA GLU A 117 -5.15 -4.98 25.96
C GLU A 117 -6.40 -5.75 26.39
N SER A 118 -7.58 -5.31 25.96
CA SER A 118 -8.88 -5.92 26.29
C SER A 118 -9.97 -5.51 25.29
N VAL A 119 -11.02 -6.33 25.18
CA VAL A 119 -12.17 -6.04 24.32
C VAL A 119 -12.88 -4.78 24.85
N GLY A 120 -13.02 -3.76 23.99
CA GLY A 120 -13.65 -2.49 24.34
C GLY A 120 -12.66 -1.38 24.76
N GLU A 121 -11.38 -1.70 24.92
CA GLU A 121 -10.32 -0.72 25.13
C GLU A 121 -9.70 -0.24 23.81
N PRO A 122 -9.17 0.99 23.73
CA PRO A 122 -8.48 1.47 22.54
C PRO A 122 -7.19 0.67 22.29
N GLY A 123 -6.85 0.48 21.01
CA GLY A 123 -5.56 -0.09 20.62
C GLY A 123 -4.41 0.75 21.15
N ARG A 124 -3.39 0.08 21.70
CA ARG A 124 -2.19 0.72 22.22
C ARG A 124 -1.00 0.42 21.33
N LEU A 125 -0.19 1.43 21.11
CA LEU A 125 1.12 1.26 20.51
C LEU A 125 2.05 0.63 21.54
N ILE A 126 2.38 -0.64 21.32
CA ILE A 126 3.18 -1.44 22.24
C ILE A 126 4.66 -1.20 21.99
N GLU A 127 5.08 -1.21 20.73
CA GLU A 127 6.49 -1.13 20.35
C GLU A 127 6.66 -0.44 19.00
N VAL A 128 7.73 0.35 18.86
CA VAL A 128 8.18 0.94 17.59
C VAL A 128 9.69 0.78 17.48
N GLY A 129 10.16 0.43 16.30
CA GLY A 129 11.59 0.36 16.00
C GLY A 129 11.85 0.04 14.54
N SER A 130 13.12 -0.19 14.21
CA SER A 130 13.48 -0.73 12.89
C SER A 130 12.76 -2.06 12.68
N THR A 131 12.29 -2.31 11.46
CA THR A 131 11.61 -3.57 11.13
C THR A 131 12.51 -4.76 11.47
N THR A 132 13.82 -4.66 11.24
CA THR A 132 14.76 -5.72 11.62
C THR A 132 14.75 -6.00 13.13
N ASP A 133 14.79 -4.98 13.99
CA ASP A 133 14.78 -5.17 15.44
C ASP A 133 13.46 -5.77 15.92
N ILE A 134 12.33 -5.24 15.44
CA ILE A 134 10.98 -5.70 15.82
C ILE A 134 10.81 -7.20 15.53
N PHE A 135 11.27 -7.67 14.36
CA PHE A 135 11.09 -9.06 13.93
C PHE A 135 12.18 -10.03 14.38
N SER A 136 13.34 -9.55 14.85
CA SER A 136 14.45 -10.42 15.27
C SER A 136 14.72 -10.40 16.77
N GLN A 137 14.57 -9.25 17.42
CA GLN A 137 14.85 -9.07 18.84
C GLN A 137 13.91 -8.02 19.46
N PRO A 138 12.59 -8.30 19.52
CA PRO A 138 11.62 -7.40 20.12
C PRO A 138 11.90 -7.14 21.60
N LYS A 139 11.60 -5.93 22.06
CA LYS A 139 11.82 -5.51 23.45
C LYS A 139 10.65 -5.84 24.37
N HIS A 140 9.46 -6.04 23.81
CA HIS A 140 8.26 -6.37 24.58
C HIS A 140 7.80 -7.80 24.31
N GLN A 141 7.47 -8.53 25.39
CA GLN A 141 6.97 -9.91 25.31
C GLN A 141 5.73 -10.03 24.41
N GLN A 142 4.82 -9.05 24.48
CA GLN A 142 3.61 -9.03 23.65
C GLN A 142 3.92 -8.98 22.15
N THR A 143 4.98 -8.26 21.77
CA THR A 143 5.47 -8.20 20.38
C THR A 143 6.07 -9.55 19.97
N GLU A 144 6.90 -10.15 20.82
CA GLU A 144 7.51 -11.46 20.58
C GLU A 144 6.46 -12.56 20.40
N ASP A 145 5.47 -12.60 21.29
CA ASP A 145 4.39 -13.58 21.25
C ASP A 145 3.61 -13.46 19.92
N TYR A 146 3.45 -12.24 19.40
CA TYR A 146 2.63 -11.96 18.23
C TYR A 146 3.34 -12.40 16.96
N ILE A 147 4.60 -12.00 16.84
CA ILE A 147 5.45 -12.32 15.69
C ILE A 147 5.76 -13.82 15.63
N SER A 148 5.94 -14.47 16.78
CA SER A 148 6.18 -15.91 16.85
C SER A 148 4.93 -16.77 16.63
N GLY A 149 3.75 -16.16 16.54
CA GLY A 149 2.48 -16.87 16.38
C GLY A 149 2.05 -17.64 17.63
N ARG A 150 2.56 -17.29 18.82
CA ARG A 150 2.16 -17.86 20.12
C ARG A 150 0.84 -17.32 20.65
N PHE A 151 0.12 -16.53 19.86
CA PHE A 151 -1.23 -16.08 20.20
C PHE A 151 -2.23 -17.24 20.06
N GLY A 152 -2.64 -17.75 21.23
CA GLY A 152 -3.71 -18.73 21.46
C GLY A 152 -4.08 -18.74 22.94
#